data_AF-A0A2D7JFI0-F1
#
_entry.id   AF-A0A2D7JFI0-F1
#
_cell.length_a   1.000
_cell.length_b   1.000
_cell.length_c   1.000
_cell.angle_alpha   90.00
_cell.angle_beta   90.00
_cell.angle_gamma   90.00
#
_symmetry.space_group_name_H-M   'P 1'
#
loop_
_entity.id
_entity.type
_entity.pdbx_description
1 polymer ?
#
loop_
_entity_poly.entity_id
_entity_poly.type
_entity_poly.pdbx_seq_one_letter_code
_entity_poly.pdbx_strand_id
1 'polypeptide(L)'
;MAPYRLDVVSLAPQAFSPLLELGVIGRAFSAGIAELHCHNPRDFATDRHRKVDDEPYGGGAGMVLKPEPVFAAMESIPCTERCRVLLMSPQGRPLQQQDLQRWSTDHDQLVFLCGHYEGFDERIRALADEEVSIGDFVLTGGELPAMTVINGVVRLLPGTVGTADSLVEESHSALLLEHPHFTRPAAFRGETVPEVLRSGDHGAIARWRQQQREERTKERRPDLYRRWQAATMNIPGDNGMEMRIGNGYDIHRLVEGRPLILGGVRLDHPAGLGLDGHSDADVLVHAVMDALLGALSLGDIGKYFPPTDPQWKGADSLMLLEQVVGLVRERGWIVVNVDAVVIAERPKLKPHIEAMRSNIAARIGIDADAVGVKATTNEKLGAEGREEGISSQAVALLGRG
;
A
#
# COMPACT_ATOMS: atom_id res chain seq x y z
N MET A 1 16.85 16.96 16.36
CA MET A 1 15.86 16.01 16.91
C MET A 1 16.36 15.56 18.27
N ALA A 2 15.45 15.23 19.19
CA ALA A 2 15.85 14.53 20.41
C ALA A 2 16.39 13.13 20.03
N PRO A 3 17.35 12.57 20.80
CA PRO A 3 17.83 11.22 20.57
C PRO A 3 16.68 10.21 20.71
N TYR A 4 16.72 9.14 19.92
CA TYR A 4 15.80 8.02 20.08
C TYR A 4 16.07 7.32 21.41
N ARG A 5 15.05 7.19 22.26
CA ARG A 5 15.24 6.72 23.64
C ARG A 5 15.03 5.22 23.76
N LEU A 6 15.97 4.53 24.40
CA LEU A 6 15.86 3.10 24.69
C LEU A 6 16.00 2.91 26.20
N ASP A 7 14.98 2.33 26.84
CA ASP A 7 15.02 1.95 28.26
C ASP A 7 14.96 0.43 28.39
N VAL A 8 15.74 -0.15 29.28
CA VAL A 8 15.75 -1.60 29.51
C VAL A 8 15.60 -1.93 30.98
N VAL A 9 14.55 -2.66 31.32
CA VAL A 9 14.34 -3.25 32.65
C VAL A 9 14.99 -4.63 32.66
N SER A 10 16.14 -4.76 33.33
CA SER A 10 16.96 -5.98 33.32
C SER A 10 17.73 -6.17 34.62
N LEU A 11 17.91 -7.43 35.02
CA LEU A 11 18.75 -7.80 36.16
C LEU A 11 20.26 -7.75 35.84
N ALA A 12 20.63 -7.64 34.56
CA ALA A 12 21.99 -7.63 34.05
C ALA A 12 22.27 -6.40 33.16
N PRO A 13 22.12 -5.16 33.69
CA PRO A 13 22.32 -3.93 32.90
C PRO A 13 23.70 -3.86 32.23
N GLN A 14 24.74 -4.44 32.82
CA GLN A 14 26.08 -4.50 32.26
C GLN A 14 26.16 -5.25 30.91
N ALA A 15 25.20 -6.12 30.60
CA ALA A 15 25.16 -6.88 29.35
C ALA A 15 25.02 -5.98 28.11
N PHE A 16 24.50 -4.77 28.29
CA PHE A 16 24.27 -3.83 27.19
C PHE A 16 25.47 -2.95 26.86
N SER A 17 26.48 -2.88 27.73
CA SER A 17 27.68 -2.05 27.52
C SER A 17 28.33 -2.24 26.15
N PRO A 18 28.47 -3.47 25.61
CA PRO A 18 29.07 -3.67 24.29
C PRO A 18 28.35 -2.98 23.12
N LEU A 19 27.05 -2.67 23.24
CA LEU A 19 26.32 -1.97 22.16
C LEU A 19 26.87 -0.56 21.91
N LEU A 20 27.34 0.10 22.97
CA LEU A 20 27.85 1.48 22.91
C LEU A 20 29.16 1.58 22.12
N GLU A 21 29.87 0.47 21.94
CA GLU A 21 31.16 0.40 21.24
C GLU A 21 31.05 -0.36 19.90
N LEU A 22 29.86 -0.88 19.57
CA LEU A 22 29.68 -1.81 18.45
C LEU A 22 29.55 -1.09 17.10
N GLY A 23 30.67 -0.86 16.41
CA GLY A 23 30.69 -0.48 14.99
C GLY A 23 29.81 0.73 14.65
N VAL A 24 28.90 0.59 13.68
CA VAL A 24 27.94 1.65 13.29
C VAL A 24 26.97 2.01 14.42
N ILE A 25 26.60 1.05 15.26
CA ILE A 25 25.64 1.24 16.37
C ILE A 25 26.28 2.07 17.48
N GLY A 26 27.50 1.74 17.88
CA GLY A 26 28.24 2.53 18.86
C GLY A 26 28.49 3.97 18.39
N ARG A 27 28.73 4.17 17.09
CA ARG A 27 28.81 5.51 16.50
C ARG A 27 27.47 6.26 16.57
N ALA A 28 26.34 5.59 16.36
CA ALA A 28 25.03 6.22 16.48
C ALA A 28 24.76 6.69 17.91
N PHE A 29 25.09 5.89 18.92
CA PHE A 29 25.04 6.31 20.33
C PHE A 29 25.96 7.49 20.62
N SER A 30 27.23 7.42 20.16
CA SER A 30 28.21 8.51 20.34
C SER A 30 27.79 9.82 19.65
N ALA A 31 27.05 9.73 18.55
CA ALA A 31 26.52 10.87 17.81
C ALA A 31 25.20 11.42 18.38
N GLY A 32 24.65 10.82 19.45
CA GLY A 32 23.38 11.21 20.03
C GLY A 32 22.18 10.92 19.13
N ILE A 33 22.27 9.95 18.22
CA ILE A 33 21.13 9.48 17.42
C ILE A 33 20.19 8.65 18.29
N ALA A 34 20.74 7.86 19.21
CA ALA A 34 20.01 7.09 20.20
C ALA A 34 20.68 7.22 21.58
N GLU A 35 19.91 6.98 22.64
CA GLU A 35 20.36 6.88 24.02
C GLU A 35 19.85 5.59 24.67
N LEU A 36 20.65 5.02 25.58
CA LEU A 36 20.32 3.77 26.26
C LEU A 36 20.36 3.96 27.78
N HIS A 37 19.26 3.62 28.44
CA HIS A 37 19.08 3.67 29.88
C HIS A 37 18.74 2.27 30.40
N CYS A 38 19.39 1.83 31.46
CA CYS A 38 19.11 0.53 32.07
C CYS A 38 18.60 0.71 33.50
N HIS A 39 17.55 -0.02 33.83
CA HIS A 39 16.84 0.04 35.10
C HIS A 39 16.86 -1.35 35.72
N ASN A 40 17.51 -1.51 36.88
CA ASN A 40 17.60 -2.80 37.53
C ASN A 40 16.48 -2.94 38.58
N PRO A 41 15.53 -3.89 38.43
CA PRO A 41 14.51 -4.16 39.44
C PRO A 41 15.05 -4.34 40.86
N ARG A 42 16.31 -4.77 41.03
CA ARG A 42 16.97 -4.88 42.35
C ARG A 42 17.04 -3.54 43.09
N ASP A 43 17.10 -2.41 42.38
CA ASP A 43 17.15 -1.09 42.99
C ASP A 43 15.78 -0.61 43.50
N PHE A 44 14.71 -1.30 43.13
CA PHE A 44 13.32 -1.00 43.52
C PHE A 44 12.75 -2.02 44.52
N ALA A 45 13.51 -3.07 44.85
CA ALA A 45 13.11 -4.04 45.86
C ALA A 45 13.16 -3.43 47.28
N THR A 46 12.13 -3.68 48.07
CA THR A 46 11.94 -3.07 49.40
C THR A 46 12.58 -3.86 50.54
N ASP A 47 12.96 -5.11 50.31
CA ASP A 47 13.60 -5.95 51.31
C ASP A 47 15.12 -5.75 51.35
N ARG A 48 15.73 -6.07 52.49
CA ARG A 48 17.18 -5.89 52.72
C ARG A 48 18.09 -6.63 51.74
N HIS A 49 17.60 -7.70 51.12
CA HIS A 49 18.36 -8.56 50.21
C HIS A 49 18.10 -8.21 48.73
N ARG A 50 17.28 -7.19 48.46
CA ARG A 50 16.89 -6.76 47.11
C ARG A 50 16.38 -7.93 46.27
N LYS A 51 15.45 -8.70 46.83
CA LYS A 51 14.89 -9.92 46.22
C LYS A 51 13.93 -9.53 45.09
N VAL A 52 14.18 -10.09 43.90
CA VAL A 52 13.45 -9.78 42.66
C VAL A 52 12.70 -10.98 42.11
N ASP A 53 12.81 -12.12 42.77
CA ASP A 53 12.30 -13.41 42.35
C ASP A 53 11.69 -14.16 43.54
N ASP A 54 10.75 -15.07 43.29
CA ASP A 54 10.22 -15.98 44.32
C ASP A 54 9.80 -17.33 43.73
N GLU A 55 9.52 -18.29 44.61
CA GLU A 55 8.98 -19.60 44.21
C GLU A 55 7.60 -19.44 43.55
N PRO A 56 7.31 -20.19 42.46
CA PRO A 56 6.01 -20.13 41.79
C PRO A 56 4.89 -20.69 42.67
N TYR A 57 3.74 -20.01 42.69
CA TYR A 57 2.51 -20.60 43.20
C TYR A 57 2.14 -21.85 42.36
N GLY A 58 1.67 -22.90 43.03
CA GLY A 58 1.37 -24.20 42.40
C GLY A 58 2.53 -25.20 42.44
N GLY A 59 3.71 -24.79 42.93
CA GLY A 59 4.90 -25.62 42.96
C GLY A 59 5.58 -25.70 41.59
N GLY A 60 6.78 -26.29 41.55
CA GLY A 60 7.63 -26.31 40.36
C GLY A 60 9.09 -26.08 40.73
N ALA A 61 9.99 -26.33 39.78
CA ALA A 61 11.40 -25.94 39.92
C ALA A 61 11.60 -24.51 39.43
N GLY A 62 12.63 -23.83 39.93
CA GLY A 62 13.02 -22.50 39.47
C GLY A 62 12.35 -21.36 40.25
N MET A 63 12.59 -20.14 39.78
CA MET A 63 12.12 -18.90 40.39
C MET A 63 11.38 -18.06 39.35
N VAL A 64 10.46 -17.22 39.79
CA VAL A 64 9.67 -16.33 38.93
C VAL A 64 9.92 -14.89 39.35
N LEU A 65 10.11 -13.98 38.39
CA LEU A 65 10.28 -12.57 38.69
C LEU A 65 9.05 -12.00 39.41
N LYS A 66 9.30 -11.35 40.55
CA LYS A 66 8.27 -10.73 41.37
C LYS A 66 7.68 -9.51 40.67
N PRO A 67 6.36 -9.27 40.81
CA PRO A 67 5.72 -8.12 40.18
C PRO A 67 6.20 -6.80 40.79
N GLU A 68 6.33 -6.68 42.11
CA GLU A 68 6.50 -5.37 42.76
C GLU A 68 7.77 -4.62 42.31
N PRO A 69 8.97 -5.24 42.28
CA PRO A 69 10.17 -4.53 41.83
C PRO A 69 10.16 -4.22 40.33
N VAL A 70 9.47 -5.02 39.51
CA VAL A 70 9.37 -4.79 38.06
C VAL A 70 8.39 -3.66 37.75
N PHE A 71 7.23 -3.63 38.41
CA PHE A 71 6.27 -2.53 38.31
C PHE A 71 6.92 -1.21 38.76
N ALA A 72 7.58 -1.20 39.91
CA ALA A 72 8.24 0.01 40.41
C ALA A 72 9.37 0.51 39.49
N ALA A 73 10.15 -0.41 38.88
CA ALA A 73 11.13 -0.05 37.88
C ALA A 73 10.46 0.59 36.65
N MET A 74 9.39 -0.01 36.14
CA MET A 74 8.64 0.51 34.98
C MET A 74 8.02 1.89 35.26
N GLU A 75 7.43 2.09 36.45
CA GLU A 75 6.82 3.36 36.86
C GLU A 75 7.84 4.51 36.99
N SER A 76 9.12 4.19 37.17
CA SER A 76 10.20 5.19 37.23
C SER A 76 10.64 5.71 35.86
N ILE A 77 10.25 5.03 34.78
CA ILE A 77 10.67 5.35 33.41
C ILE A 77 9.77 6.48 32.88
N PRO A 78 10.33 7.64 32.47
CA PRO A 78 9.54 8.65 31.80
C PRO A 78 9.12 8.15 30.40
N CYS A 79 7.83 7.99 30.17
CA CYS A 79 7.29 7.57 28.88
C CYS A 79 6.90 8.79 28.01
N THR A 80 7.37 8.80 26.76
CA THR A 80 6.92 9.74 25.72
C THR A 80 5.51 9.37 25.23
N GLU A 81 4.87 10.27 24.47
CA GLU A 81 3.58 9.98 23.83
C GLU A 81 3.65 8.80 22.84
N ARG A 82 4.83 8.54 22.26
CA ARG A 82 5.05 7.47 21.29
C ARG A 82 5.92 6.34 21.85
N CYS A 83 5.89 6.14 23.17
CA CYS A 83 6.56 5.04 23.85
C CYS A 83 5.91 3.68 23.50
N ARG A 84 6.73 2.63 23.38
CA ARG A 84 6.27 1.24 23.21
C ARG A 84 7.00 0.30 24.16
N VAL A 85 6.25 -0.49 24.92
CA VAL A 85 6.79 -1.47 25.87
C VAL A 85 6.81 -2.87 25.25
N LEU A 86 8.00 -3.47 25.15
CA LEU A 86 8.25 -4.76 24.54
C LEU A 86 8.69 -5.77 25.60
N LEU A 87 7.93 -6.85 25.77
CA LEU A 87 8.29 -7.96 26.65
C LEU A 87 9.00 -9.07 25.88
N MET A 88 10.25 -9.33 26.24
CA MET A 88 11.07 -10.35 25.58
C MET A 88 10.68 -11.73 26.10
N SER A 89 10.04 -12.54 25.25
CA SER A 89 9.47 -13.83 25.63
C SER A 89 9.42 -14.80 24.45
N PRO A 90 9.78 -16.09 24.64
CA PRO A 90 9.63 -17.10 23.58
C PRO A 90 8.17 -17.35 23.19
N GLN A 91 7.20 -16.91 24.01
CA GLN A 91 5.76 -16.99 23.72
C GLN A 91 5.26 -15.83 22.87
N GLY A 92 6.10 -14.81 22.66
CA GLY A 92 5.77 -13.63 21.87
C GLY A 92 5.70 -13.91 20.37
N ARG A 93 5.31 -12.88 19.61
CA ARG A 93 5.31 -12.95 18.15
C ARG A 93 6.75 -13.06 17.64
N PRO A 94 7.06 -13.96 16.68
CA PRO A 94 8.39 -14.02 16.08
C PRO A 94 8.76 -12.70 15.41
N LEU A 95 9.92 -12.16 15.78
CA LEU A 95 10.47 -10.90 15.29
C LEU A 95 10.63 -10.92 13.76
N GLN A 96 10.12 -9.89 13.08
CA GLN A 96 10.31 -9.68 11.65
C GLN A 96 10.98 -8.33 11.35
N GLN A 97 11.56 -8.21 10.16
CA GLN A 97 12.18 -6.96 9.70
C GLN A 97 11.18 -5.78 9.70
N GLN A 98 9.91 -6.06 9.41
CA GLN A 98 8.85 -5.05 9.44
C GLN A 98 8.60 -4.49 10.84
N ASP A 99 8.79 -5.28 11.89
CA ASP A 99 8.63 -4.79 13.27
C ASP A 99 9.74 -3.78 13.61
N LEU A 100 10.98 -4.04 13.18
CA LEU A 100 12.09 -3.09 13.35
C LEU A 100 11.84 -1.77 12.60
N GLN A 101 11.30 -1.84 11.38
CA GLN A 101 10.92 -0.67 10.60
C GLN A 101 9.81 0.13 11.30
N ARG A 102 8.73 -0.55 11.72
CA ARG A 102 7.63 0.05 12.49
C ARG A 102 8.16 0.75 13.72
N TRP A 103 8.96 0.08 14.55
CA TRP A 103 9.51 0.66 15.77
C TRP A 103 10.44 1.86 15.51
N SER A 104 11.28 1.80 14.47
CA SER A 104 12.17 2.92 14.11
C SER A 104 11.45 4.16 13.57
N THR A 105 10.24 4.02 13.04
CA THR A 105 9.50 5.11 12.35
C THR A 105 8.34 5.64 13.20
N ASP A 106 7.61 4.74 13.84
CA ASP A 106 6.34 5.04 14.49
C ASP A 106 6.50 5.39 15.98
N HIS A 107 7.69 5.17 16.54
CA HIS A 107 8.00 5.41 17.94
C HIS A 107 9.25 6.28 18.08
N ASP A 108 9.36 7.00 19.21
CA ASP A 108 10.57 7.73 19.61
C ASP A 108 11.21 7.15 20.89
N GLN A 109 10.52 6.21 21.53
CA GLN A 109 10.99 5.48 22.71
C GLN A 109 10.56 4.01 22.67
N LEU A 110 11.49 3.11 22.98
CA LEU A 110 11.19 1.71 23.29
C LEU A 110 11.64 1.37 24.71
N VAL A 111 10.78 0.64 25.42
CA VAL A 111 11.07 0.08 26.74
C VAL A 111 11.08 -1.43 26.64
N PHE A 112 12.14 -2.09 27.12
CA PHE A 112 12.29 -3.54 27.06
C PHE A 112 12.15 -4.15 28.45
N LEU A 113 11.27 -5.15 28.58
CA LEU A 113 11.17 -5.98 29.78
C LEU A 113 11.93 -7.30 29.53
N CYS A 114 13.08 -7.46 30.19
CA CYS A 114 13.92 -8.64 30.06
C CYS A 114 13.59 -9.67 31.15
N GLY A 115 13.15 -10.87 30.73
CA GLY A 115 12.88 -11.98 31.65
C GLY A 115 14.16 -12.64 32.13
N HIS A 116 14.09 -13.31 33.28
CA HIS A 116 15.12 -14.19 33.86
C HIS A 116 14.43 -15.37 34.52
N TYR A 117 15.21 -16.37 34.95
CA TYR A 117 14.69 -17.55 35.65
C TYR A 117 13.64 -18.29 34.80
N GLU A 118 12.51 -18.72 35.39
CA GLU A 118 11.38 -19.33 34.66
C GLU A 118 10.53 -18.30 33.90
N GLY A 119 10.79 -17.00 34.12
CA GLY A 119 10.09 -15.89 33.47
C GLY A 119 9.48 -14.93 34.48
N PHE A 120 8.28 -14.45 34.16
CA PHE A 120 7.62 -13.37 34.86
C PHE A 120 6.42 -13.87 35.66
N ASP A 121 6.10 -13.18 36.76
CA ASP A 121 4.73 -13.22 37.26
C ASP A 121 3.80 -12.75 36.13
N GLU A 122 2.74 -13.51 35.85
CA GLU A 122 1.86 -13.30 34.70
C GLU A 122 1.26 -11.88 34.66
N ARG A 123 1.11 -11.23 35.83
CA ARG A 123 0.60 -9.85 35.92
C ARG A 123 1.54 -8.81 35.32
N ILE A 124 2.85 -9.09 35.21
CA ILE A 124 3.84 -8.20 34.59
C ILE A 124 3.53 -8.01 33.11
N ARG A 125 2.92 -8.99 32.43
CA ARG A 125 2.57 -8.89 31.01
C ARG A 125 1.61 -7.74 30.72
N ALA A 126 0.81 -7.32 31.70
CA ALA A 126 -0.08 -6.17 31.55
C ALA A 126 0.66 -4.83 31.36
N LEU A 127 1.96 -4.77 31.67
CA LEU A 127 2.82 -3.62 31.40
C LEU A 127 3.26 -3.55 29.93
N ALA A 128 3.18 -4.67 29.20
CA ALA A 128 3.70 -4.78 27.85
C ALA A 128 2.64 -4.46 26.80
N ASP A 129 3.02 -3.68 25.80
CA ASP A 129 2.20 -3.48 24.60
C ASP A 129 2.31 -4.65 23.62
N GLU A 130 3.51 -5.24 23.54
CA GLU A 130 3.83 -6.34 22.64
C GLU A 130 4.74 -7.36 23.31
N GLU A 131 4.48 -8.64 23.06
CA GLU A 131 5.41 -9.72 23.38
C GLU A 131 6.17 -10.14 22.13
N VAL A 132 7.49 -10.25 22.25
CA VAL A 132 8.38 -10.51 21.12
C VAL A 132 9.27 -11.71 21.39
N SER A 133 9.27 -12.66 20.45
CA SER A 133 10.20 -13.79 20.39
C SER A 133 11.22 -13.56 19.29
N ILE A 134 12.49 -13.87 19.52
CA ILE A 134 13.53 -13.81 18.47
C ILE A 134 13.70 -15.14 17.72
N GLY A 135 12.92 -16.16 18.07
CA GLY A 135 12.88 -17.45 17.39
C GLY A 135 12.48 -18.61 18.30
N ASP A 136 12.34 -19.79 17.69
CA ASP A 136 11.85 -21.01 18.34
C ASP A 136 12.97 -21.73 19.12
N PHE A 137 13.51 -21.04 20.12
CA PHE A 137 14.54 -21.55 21.04
C PHE A 137 14.47 -20.82 22.38
N VAL A 138 15.15 -21.36 23.40
CA VAL A 138 15.14 -20.83 24.77
C VAL A 138 16.51 -20.25 25.13
N LEU A 139 16.52 -19.08 25.77
CA LEU A 139 17.70 -18.42 26.32
C LEU A 139 17.55 -18.25 27.83
N THR A 140 18.65 -17.89 28.50
CA THR A 140 18.68 -17.71 29.96
C THR A 140 18.07 -16.39 30.43
N GLY A 141 17.83 -15.45 29.51
CA GLY A 141 17.26 -14.15 29.83
C GLY A 141 16.91 -13.33 28.59
N GLY A 142 16.22 -12.22 28.82
CA GLY A 142 15.71 -11.33 27.78
C GLY A 142 16.74 -10.32 27.24
N GLU A 143 17.97 -10.28 27.75
CA GLU A 143 18.97 -9.28 27.36
C GLU A 143 19.43 -9.43 25.90
N LEU A 144 19.78 -10.64 25.47
CA LEU A 144 20.21 -10.88 24.08
C LEU A 144 19.08 -10.61 23.07
N PRO A 145 17.82 -11.03 23.31
CA PRO A 145 16.67 -10.58 22.53
C PRO A 145 16.54 -9.05 22.44
N ALA A 146 16.61 -8.35 23.58
CA ALA A 146 16.51 -6.89 23.60
C ALA A 146 17.66 -6.24 22.82
N MET A 147 18.91 -6.69 23.00
CA MET A 147 20.07 -6.20 22.24
C MET A 147 19.92 -6.41 20.74
N THR A 148 19.29 -7.53 20.33
CA THR A 148 19.01 -7.84 18.92
C THR A 148 18.04 -6.81 18.33
N VAL A 149 16.95 -6.52 19.03
CA VAL A 149 15.98 -5.50 18.61
C VAL A 149 16.60 -4.11 18.60
N ILE A 150 17.33 -3.72 19.66
CA ILE A 150 18.03 -2.44 19.76
C ILE A 150 18.98 -2.25 18.57
N ASN A 151 19.79 -3.25 18.25
CA ASN A 151 20.71 -3.19 17.11
C ASN A 151 19.94 -2.96 15.79
N GLY A 152 18.88 -3.74 15.57
CA GLY A 152 18.05 -3.66 14.38
C GLY A 152 17.35 -2.31 14.21
N VAL A 153 16.77 -1.75 15.28
CA VAL A 153 16.08 -0.46 15.27
C VAL A 153 17.06 0.70 15.09
N VAL A 154 18.13 0.76 15.90
CA VAL A 154 19.12 1.86 15.85
C VAL A 154 19.77 1.94 14.47
N ARG A 155 20.02 0.79 13.84
CA ARG A 155 20.53 0.69 12.48
C ARG A 155 19.67 1.40 11.44
N LEU A 156 18.35 1.39 11.60
CA LEU A 156 17.39 2.00 10.68
C LEU A 156 17.18 3.50 10.93
N LEU A 157 17.65 4.02 12.06
CA LEU A 157 17.50 5.44 12.38
C LEU A 157 18.28 6.33 11.39
N PRO A 158 17.73 7.48 10.96
CA PRO A 158 18.41 8.41 10.08
C PRO A 158 19.77 8.84 10.64
N GLY A 159 20.81 8.71 9.82
CA GLY A 159 22.19 9.06 10.19
C GLY A 159 23.03 7.91 10.77
N THR A 160 22.45 6.72 11.02
CA THR A 160 23.22 5.58 11.54
C THR A 160 24.03 4.87 10.45
N VAL A 161 23.40 4.56 9.31
CA VAL A 161 24.04 3.92 8.14
C VAL A 161 24.26 4.92 7.01
N GLY A 162 25.27 4.67 6.18
CA GLY A 162 25.80 5.67 5.23
C GLY A 162 24.85 6.05 4.09
N THR A 163 24.22 5.09 3.41
CA THR A 163 23.34 5.35 2.26
C THR A 163 21.98 4.71 2.48
N ALA A 164 20.90 5.47 2.40
CA ALA A 164 19.54 4.95 2.56
C ALA A 164 19.23 3.81 1.58
N ASP A 165 19.76 3.87 0.35
CA ASP A 165 19.57 2.85 -0.68
C ASP A 165 20.08 1.46 -0.27
N SER A 166 21.09 1.37 0.62
CA SER A 166 21.58 0.07 1.08
C SER A 166 20.53 -0.68 1.90
N LEU A 167 19.66 0.04 2.64
CA LEU A 167 18.59 -0.55 3.44
C LEU A 167 17.45 -1.13 2.58
N VAL A 168 17.29 -0.64 1.36
CA VAL A 168 16.21 -1.03 0.44
C VAL A 168 16.51 -2.38 -0.23
N GLU A 169 17.76 -2.63 -0.60
CA GLU A 169 18.16 -3.84 -1.34
C GLU A 169 18.47 -5.06 -0.45
N GLU A 170 18.40 -4.90 0.87
CA GLU A 170 18.76 -5.92 1.86
C GLU A 170 17.82 -7.13 1.90
N SER A 171 18.34 -8.20 2.48
CA SER A 171 17.55 -9.40 2.75
C SER A 171 16.31 -9.05 3.59
N HIS A 172 15.17 -9.63 3.23
CA HIS A 172 13.88 -9.46 3.90
C HIS A 172 13.17 -8.11 3.71
N SER A 173 13.81 -7.07 3.15
CA SER A 173 13.13 -5.80 2.81
C SER A 173 12.02 -5.96 1.76
N ALA A 174 12.18 -6.92 0.84
CA ALA A 174 11.19 -7.25 -0.19
C ALA A 174 10.84 -8.75 -0.20
N LEU A 175 10.85 -9.41 0.96
CA LEU A 175 10.66 -10.88 1.10
C LEU A 175 11.69 -11.77 0.36
N LEU A 176 12.67 -11.18 -0.33
CA LEU A 176 13.78 -11.89 -0.95
C LEU A 176 15.04 -11.80 -0.09
N LEU A 177 15.90 -12.81 -0.18
CA LEU A 177 17.28 -12.76 0.25
C LEU A 177 18.11 -11.91 -0.73
N GLU A 178 19.25 -11.42 -0.26
CA GLU A 178 20.16 -10.60 -1.06
C GLU A 178 20.98 -11.42 -2.06
N HIS A 179 21.41 -10.77 -3.14
CA HIS A 179 22.25 -11.37 -4.17
C HIS A 179 23.67 -11.67 -3.65
N PRO A 180 24.46 -12.54 -4.31
CA PRO A 180 25.87 -12.72 -3.96
C PRO A 180 26.66 -11.44 -4.19
N HIS A 181 27.48 -11.08 -3.21
CA HIS A 181 28.44 -10.00 -3.31
C HIS A 181 29.83 -10.52 -3.66
N PHE A 182 30.51 -9.79 -4.53
CA PHE A 182 31.89 -10.07 -4.92
C PHE A 182 32.73 -8.81 -4.73
N THR A 183 33.98 -9.00 -4.32
CA THR A 183 34.95 -7.92 -4.20
C THR A 183 36.26 -8.32 -4.87
N ARG A 184 37.21 -7.40 -4.92
CA ARG A 184 38.54 -7.66 -5.49
C ARG A 184 39.27 -8.71 -4.64
N PRO A 185 40.10 -9.57 -5.27
CA PRO A 185 40.50 -9.61 -6.68
C PRO A 185 39.48 -10.32 -7.60
N ALA A 186 39.56 -10.06 -8.91
CA ALA A 186 38.61 -10.60 -9.89
C ALA A 186 38.68 -12.13 -10.10
N ALA A 187 39.81 -12.75 -9.75
CA ALA A 187 39.99 -14.20 -9.75
C ALA A 187 40.67 -14.61 -8.44
N PHE A 188 40.12 -15.62 -7.77
CA PHE A 188 40.65 -16.16 -6.52
C PHE A 188 40.45 -17.67 -6.47
N ARG A 189 41.54 -18.43 -6.32
CA ARG A 189 41.52 -19.91 -6.22
C ARG A 189 40.78 -20.63 -7.36
N GLY A 190 40.87 -20.10 -8.58
CA GLY A 190 40.21 -20.68 -9.76
C GLY A 190 38.75 -20.27 -9.93
N GLU A 191 38.17 -19.54 -8.98
CA GLU A 191 36.87 -18.90 -9.13
C GLU A 191 37.02 -17.47 -9.65
N THR A 192 36.08 -17.02 -10.47
CA THR A 192 36.09 -15.68 -11.06
C THR A 192 34.81 -14.94 -10.73
N VAL A 193 34.92 -13.63 -10.55
CA VAL A 193 33.75 -12.75 -10.42
C VAL A 193 32.94 -12.80 -11.72
N PRO A 194 31.61 -12.99 -11.67
CA PRO A 194 30.75 -13.03 -12.85
C PRO A 194 31.03 -11.88 -13.82
N GLU A 195 31.15 -12.19 -15.11
CA GLU A 195 31.54 -11.22 -16.13
C GLU A 195 30.58 -10.03 -16.20
N VAL A 196 29.27 -10.26 -16.00
CA VAL A 196 28.26 -9.20 -15.94
C VAL A 196 28.54 -8.16 -14.86
N LEU A 197 29.13 -8.54 -13.72
CA LEU A 197 29.52 -7.61 -12.66
C LEU A 197 30.76 -6.79 -13.00
N ARG A 198 31.45 -7.13 -14.10
CA ARG A 198 32.66 -6.47 -14.60
C ARG A 198 32.43 -5.72 -15.91
N SER A 199 31.22 -5.74 -16.47
CA SER A 199 30.90 -5.15 -17.77
C SER A 199 30.68 -3.63 -17.72
N GLY A 200 30.33 -3.08 -16.56
CA GLY A 200 29.91 -1.68 -16.42
C GLY A 200 28.48 -1.40 -16.89
N ASP A 201 27.75 -2.40 -17.38
CA ASP A 201 26.34 -2.26 -17.77
C ASP A 201 25.44 -2.33 -16.53
N HIS A 202 25.04 -1.16 -16.03
CA HIS A 202 24.18 -1.03 -14.86
C HIS A 202 22.84 -1.78 -15.00
N GLY A 203 22.26 -1.82 -16.20
CA GLY A 203 21.00 -2.51 -16.46
C GLY A 203 21.17 -4.03 -16.43
N ALA A 204 22.24 -4.56 -17.02
CA ALA A 204 22.56 -5.98 -16.95
C ALA A 204 22.92 -6.43 -15.52
N ILE A 205 23.64 -5.61 -14.78
CA ILE A 205 23.98 -5.85 -13.38
C ILE A 205 22.70 -5.91 -12.52
N ALA A 206 21.80 -4.94 -12.66
CA ALA A 206 20.54 -4.91 -11.91
C ALA A 206 19.68 -6.16 -12.18
N ARG A 207 19.51 -6.55 -13.47
CA ARG A 207 18.79 -7.77 -13.85
C ARG A 207 19.42 -9.02 -13.26
N TRP A 208 20.75 -9.14 -13.34
CA TRP A 208 21.47 -10.27 -12.77
C TRP A 208 21.30 -10.33 -11.25
N ARG A 209 21.41 -9.20 -10.54
CA ARG A 209 21.20 -9.14 -9.09
C ARG A 209 19.80 -9.62 -8.72
N GLN A 210 18.78 -9.12 -9.41
CA GLN A 210 17.40 -9.53 -9.16
C GLN A 210 17.19 -11.03 -9.38
N GLN A 211 17.68 -11.57 -10.50
CA GLN A 211 17.62 -13.00 -10.77
C GLN A 211 18.30 -13.83 -9.66
N GLN A 212 19.48 -13.40 -9.20
CA GLN A 212 20.20 -14.10 -8.13
C GLN A 212 19.48 -14.04 -6.78
N ARG A 213 18.80 -12.93 -6.45
CA ARG A 213 17.95 -12.83 -5.25
C ARG A 213 16.84 -13.87 -5.29
N GLU A 214 16.14 -13.98 -6.42
CA GLU A 214 15.05 -14.93 -6.61
C GLU A 214 15.54 -16.37 -6.51
N GLU A 215 16.59 -16.74 -7.26
CA GLU A 215 17.18 -18.09 -7.26
C GLU A 215 17.62 -18.49 -5.85
N ARG A 216 18.37 -17.62 -5.16
CA ARG A 216 18.84 -17.88 -3.80
C ARG A 216 17.71 -18.00 -2.80
N THR A 217 16.69 -17.16 -2.91
CA THR A 217 15.52 -17.22 -2.00
C THR A 217 14.76 -18.51 -2.24
N LYS A 218 14.52 -18.89 -3.50
CA LYS A 218 13.86 -20.14 -3.86
C LYS A 218 14.60 -21.35 -3.32
N GLU A 219 15.93 -21.35 -3.39
CA GLU A 219 16.77 -22.44 -2.89
C GLU A 219 16.80 -22.50 -1.35
N ARG A 220 17.06 -21.37 -0.67
CA ARG A 220 17.37 -21.35 0.78
C ARG A 220 16.18 -21.06 1.68
N ARG A 221 15.19 -20.31 1.19
CA ARG A 221 14.00 -19.88 1.91
C ARG A 221 12.76 -20.00 1.00
N PRO A 222 12.38 -21.22 0.59
CA PRO A 222 11.23 -21.44 -0.30
C PRO A 222 9.91 -20.97 0.33
N ASP A 223 9.83 -20.84 1.65
CA ASP A 223 8.73 -20.18 2.36
C ASP A 223 8.64 -18.68 2.02
N LEU A 224 9.75 -17.96 2.06
CA LEU A 224 9.81 -16.55 1.69
C LEU A 224 9.59 -16.36 0.19
N TYR A 225 10.15 -17.23 -0.65
CA TYR A 225 9.92 -17.16 -2.09
C TYR A 225 8.44 -17.33 -2.45
N ARG A 226 7.73 -18.29 -1.82
CA ARG A 226 6.28 -18.43 -2.02
C ARG A 226 5.50 -17.21 -1.54
N ARG A 227 5.88 -16.61 -0.41
CA ARG A 227 5.28 -15.37 0.08
C ARG A 227 5.57 -14.20 -0.87
N TRP A 228 6.78 -14.10 -1.40
CA TRP A 228 7.16 -13.10 -2.39
C TRP A 228 6.39 -13.30 -3.69
N GLN A 229 6.26 -14.52 -4.19
CA GLN A 229 5.44 -14.84 -5.36
C GLN A 229 3.98 -14.49 -5.12
N ALA A 230 3.40 -14.91 -3.99
CA ALA A 230 2.03 -14.58 -3.63
C ALA A 230 1.84 -13.08 -3.45
N ALA A 231 2.79 -12.38 -2.84
CA ALA A 231 2.78 -10.92 -2.73
C ALA A 231 2.89 -10.27 -4.09
N THR A 232 3.75 -10.73 -4.99
CA THR A 232 3.90 -10.21 -6.36
C THR A 232 2.68 -10.52 -7.22
N MET A 233 2.01 -11.66 -6.99
CA MET A 233 0.73 -12.02 -7.58
C MET A 233 -0.46 -11.26 -6.95
N ASN A 234 -0.32 -10.79 -5.69
CA ASN A 234 -1.32 -10.01 -4.93
C ASN A 234 -0.99 -8.51 -4.84
N ILE A 235 0.08 -8.02 -5.47
CA ILE A 235 0.17 -6.61 -5.84
C ILE A 235 -0.87 -6.46 -6.94
N PRO A 236 -1.90 -5.61 -6.78
CA PRO A 236 -2.65 -5.14 -7.93
C PRO A 236 -1.67 -4.33 -8.78
N GLY A 237 -0.98 -4.99 -9.71
CA GLY A 237 -0.04 -4.38 -10.65
C GLY A 237 1.42 -4.82 -10.54
N ASP A 238 1.74 -6.06 -10.89
CA ASP A 238 2.69 -6.31 -12.00
C ASP A 238 2.46 -7.67 -12.70
N ASN A 239 1.20 -8.05 -12.79
CA ASN A 239 0.69 -8.82 -13.93
C ASN A 239 -0.36 -7.93 -14.59
N GLY A 240 0.05 -6.70 -14.90
CA GLY A 240 -0.83 -5.56 -15.17
C GLY A 240 -2.08 -6.00 -15.91
N MET A 241 -3.23 -5.97 -15.24
CA MET A 241 -4.43 -5.49 -15.90
C MET A 241 -4.00 -4.13 -16.44
N GLU A 242 -3.49 -4.10 -17.68
CA GLU A 242 -3.22 -2.84 -18.33
C GLU A 242 -4.56 -2.12 -18.27
N MET A 243 -4.59 -1.02 -17.53
CA MET A 243 -5.76 -0.22 -17.34
C MET A 243 -5.57 1.07 -18.10
N ARG A 244 -6.59 1.45 -18.86
CA ARG A 244 -6.61 2.72 -19.58
C ARG A 244 -7.85 3.48 -19.17
N ILE A 245 -7.66 4.75 -18.85
CA ILE A 245 -8.74 5.66 -18.55
C ILE A 245 -8.89 6.63 -19.71
N GLY A 246 -10.14 6.91 -20.07
CA GLY A 246 -10.46 7.94 -21.05
C GLY A 246 -11.57 8.82 -20.54
N ASN A 247 -11.59 10.05 -21.05
CA ASN A 247 -12.59 11.06 -20.76
C ASN A 247 -13.26 11.47 -22.06
N GLY A 248 -14.55 11.75 -22.00
CA GLY A 248 -15.35 12.23 -23.12
C GLY A 248 -16.22 13.40 -22.70
N TYR A 249 -16.50 14.26 -23.67
CA TYR A 249 -17.36 15.43 -23.50
C TYR A 249 -18.13 15.66 -24.79
N ASP A 250 -19.43 15.92 -24.66
CA ASP A 250 -20.25 16.30 -25.80
C ASP A 250 -21.30 17.35 -25.40
N ILE A 251 -21.68 18.20 -26.36
CA ILE A 251 -22.69 19.25 -26.17
C ILE A 251 -23.46 19.48 -27.48
N HIS A 252 -24.79 19.48 -27.38
CA HIS A 252 -25.66 19.74 -28.51
C HIS A 252 -26.68 20.84 -28.18
N ARG A 253 -27.04 21.61 -29.22
CA ARG A 253 -28.01 22.70 -29.12
C ARG A 253 -29.43 22.16 -29.00
N LEU A 254 -30.27 22.81 -28.19
CA LEU A 254 -31.71 22.54 -28.14
C LEU A 254 -32.44 23.25 -29.29
N VAL A 255 -33.29 22.52 -30.02
CA VAL A 255 -34.07 23.03 -31.16
C VAL A 255 -35.49 22.46 -31.17
N GLU A 256 -36.41 23.17 -31.80
CA GLU A 256 -37.79 22.72 -32.01
C GLU A 256 -37.87 21.58 -33.05
N GLY A 257 -38.89 20.74 -32.96
CA GLY A 257 -39.20 19.72 -33.97
C GLY A 257 -38.28 18.49 -33.95
N ARG A 258 -37.41 18.36 -32.95
CA ARG A 258 -36.53 17.20 -32.73
C ARG A 258 -36.93 16.45 -31.46
N PRO A 259 -36.78 15.11 -31.42
CA PRO A 259 -36.92 14.38 -30.16
C PRO A 259 -35.74 14.67 -29.23
N LEU A 260 -35.99 14.69 -27.92
CA LEU A 260 -34.93 14.67 -26.91
C LEU A 260 -34.66 13.23 -26.51
N ILE A 261 -33.44 12.74 -26.77
CA ILE A 261 -32.99 11.39 -26.44
C ILE A 261 -31.71 11.50 -25.61
N LEU A 262 -31.66 10.82 -24.47
CA LEU A 262 -30.48 10.72 -23.60
C LEU A 262 -30.37 9.30 -23.05
N GLY A 263 -29.21 8.65 -23.20
CA GLY A 263 -29.01 7.24 -22.82
C GLY A 263 -30.00 6.29 -23.49
N GLY A 264 -30.43 6.59 -24.72
CA GLY A 264 -31.50 5.88 -25.44
C GLY A 264 -32.90 6.02 -24.85
N VAL A 265 -33.10 6.91 -23.89
CA VAL A 265 -34.43 7.22 -23.33
C VAL A 265 -34.97 8.46 -24.02
N ARG A 266 -36.17 8.35 -24.60
CA ARG A 266 -36.90 9.51 -25.14
C ARG A 266 -37.53 10.29 -23.99
N LEU A 267 -37.27 11.59 -23.95
CA LEU A 267 -37.70 12.49 -22.89
C LEU A 267 -38.62 13.59 -23.45
N ASP A 268 -39.53 14.06 -22.60
CA ASP A 268 -40.40 15.19 -22.92
C ASP A 268 -39.79 16.48 -22.34
N HIS A 269 -39.22 17.32 -23.21
CA HIS A 269 -38.79 18.65 -22.81
C HIS A 269 -40.01 19.57 -22.62
N PRO A 270 -40.11 20.37 -21.54
CA PRO A 270 -41.29 21.21 -21.27
C PRO A 270 -41.61 22.23 -22.36
N ALA A 271 -40.61 22.66 -23.13
CA ALA A 271 -40.75 23.56 -24.28
C ALA A 271 -40.82 22.83 -25.63
N GLY A 272 -40.95 21.50 -25.64
CA GLY A 272 -41.00 20.71 -26.88
C GLY A 272 -39.69 20.69 -27.69
N LEU A 273 -38.55 20.89 -27.01
CA LEU A 273 -37.23 20.94 -27.62
C LEU A 273 -36.54 19.56 -27.61
N GLY A 274 -35.73 19.30 -28.63
CA GLY A 274 -34.82 18.16 -28.71
C GLY A 274 -33.42 18.60 -29.10
N LEU A 275 -32.49 17.66 -29.23
CA LEU A 275 -31.10 17.96 -29.55
C LEU A 275 -30.87 17.98 -31.07
N ASP A 276 -30.22 19.05 -31.52
CA ASP A 276 -29.81 19.25 -32.92
C ASP A 276 -28.59 18.40 -33.21
N GLY A 277 -28.62 17.59 -34.26
CA GLY A 277 -27.48 16.75 -34.64
C GLY A 277 -27.79 15.88 -35.85
N HIS A 278 -26.73 15.31 -36.43
CA HIS A 278 -26.85 14.45 -37.61
C HIS A 278 -27.44 13.08 -37.27
N SER A 279 -27.09 12.51 -36.11
CA SER A 279 -27.68 11.29 -35.51
C SER A 279 -28.96 11.64 -34.71
N ASP A 280 -29.36 10.79 -33.76
CA ASP A 280 -30.35 11.10 -32.72
C ASP A 280 -29.87 12.14 -31.67
N ALA A 281 -28.61 12.58 -31.75
CA ALA A 281 -28.00 13.63 -30.93
C ALA A 281 -27.95 13.34 -29.42
N ASP A 282 -27.80 12.07 -29.04
CA ASP A 282 -27.68 11.64 -27.64
C ASP A 282 -26.31 11.99 -27.04
N VAL A 283 -26.20 13.19 -26.46
CA VAL A 283 -24.96 13.68 -25.85
C VAL A 283 -24.41 12.79 -24.74
N LEU A 284 -25.27 12.03 -24.05
CA LEU A 284 -24.81 11.12 -23.00
C LEU A 284 -24.05 9.95 -23.63
N VAL A 285 -24.63 9.33 -24.65
CA VAL A 285 -23.99 8.19 -25.33
C VAL A 285 -22.75 8.64 -26.12
N HIS A 286 -22.79 9.82 -26.75
CA HIS A 286 -21.64 10.42 -27.42
C HIS A 286 -20.45 10.61 -26.47
N ALA A 287 -20.66 11.23 -25.30
CA ALA A 287 -19.59 11.41 -24.31
C ALA A 287 -19.02 10.07 -23.83
N VAL A 288 -19.85 9.03 -23.66
CA VAL A 288 -19.39 7.68 -23.31
C VAL A 288 -18.53 7.08 -24.43
N MET A 289 -18.94 7.21 -25.69
CA MET A 289 -18.14 6.73 -26.82
C MET A 289 -16.77 7.45 -26.90
N ASP A 290 -16.73 8.77 -26.72
CA ASP A 290 -15.48 9.52 -26.71
C ASP A 290 -14.57 9.13 -25.53
N ALA A 291 -15.14 8.82 -24.36
CA ALA A 291 -14.36 8.30 -23.24
C ALA A 291 -13.72 6.94 -23.56
N LEU A 292 -14.46 6.04 -24.22
CA LEU A 292 -13.94 4.72 -24.64
C LEU A 292 -12.83 4.85 -25.70
N LEU A 293 -13.05 5.69 -26.72
CA LEU A 293 -12.06 5.95 -27.78
C LEU A 293 -10.82 6.67 -27.22
N GLY A 294 -11.03 7.65 -26.34
CA GLY A 294 -9.99 8.41 -25.67
C GLY A 294 -9.05 7.52 -24.86
N ALA A 295 -9.60 6.55 -24.12
CA ALA A 295 -8.80 5.57 -23.36
C ALA A 295 -7.80 4.83 -24.25
N LEU A 296 -8.14 4.56 -25.51
CA LEU A 296 -7.28 3.87 -26.49
C LEU A 296 -6.53 4.81 -27.45
N SER A 297 -6.58 6.13 -27.20
CA SER A 297 -5.99 7.16 -28.06
C SER A 297 -6.47 7.07 -29.52
N LEU A 298 -7.78 6.82 -29.70
CA LEU A 298 -8.36 6.55 -31.01
C LEU A 298 -8.86 7.78 -31.78
N GLY A 299 -8.89 8.94 -31.12
CA GLY A 299 -9.60 10.12 -31.60
C GLY A 299 -11.02 10.14 -31.04
N ASP A 300 -11.88 10.93 -31.68
CA ASP A 300 -13.28 11.12 -31.31
C ASP A 300 -14.24 10.33 -32.21
N ILE A 301 -15.53 10.34 -31.85
CA ILE A 301 -16.60 9.71 -32.63
C ILE A 301 -16.73 10.25 -34.05
N GLY A 302 -16.39 11.52 -34.30
CA GLY A 302 -16.51 12.16 -35.61
C GLY A 302 -15.60 11.54 -36.67
N LYS A 303 -14.48 10.94 -36.23
CA LYS A 303 -13.59 10.14 -37.08
C LYS A 303 -14.23 8.85 -37.61
N TYR A 304 -15.10 8.23 -36.82
CA TYR A 304 -15.72 6.93 -37.13
C TYR A 304 -17.10 7.09 -37.76
N PHE A 305 -17.83 8.12 -37.35
CA PHE A 305 -19.20 8.41 -37.77
C PHE A 305 -19.30 9.86 -38.27
N PRO A 306 -18.62 10.20 -39.38
CA PRO A 306 -18.56 11.58 -39.84
C PRO A 306 -19.94 12.09 -40.27
N PRO A 307 -20.31 13.34 -39.92
CA PRO A 307 -21.62 13.90 -40.26
C PRO A 307 -21.80 14.15 -41.76
N THR A 308 -20.71 14.12 -42.54
CA THR A 308 -20.78 14.22 -44.00
C THR A 308 -21.26 12.93 -44.67
N ASP A 309 -21.28 11.81 -43.95
CA ASP A 309 -21.72 10.54 -44.48
C ASP A 309 -23.25 10.38 -44.32
N PRO A 310 -24.01 10.24 -45.43
CA PRO A 310 -25.46 10.09 -45.37
C PRO A 310 -25.92 8.85 -44.60
N GLN A 311 -25.09 7.82 -44.46
CA GLN A 311 -25.50 6.57 -43.81
C GLN A 311 -25.80 6.73 -42.31
N TRP A 312 -25.17 7.72 -41.65
CA TRP A 312 -25.33 7.97 -40.22
C TRP A 312 -26.44 8.95 -39.88
N LYS A 313 -27.15 9.46 -40.90
CA LYS A 313 -28.23 10.42 -40.69
C LYS A 313 -29.39 9.78 -39.94
N GLY A 314 -29.67 10.28 -38.74
CA GLY A 314 -30.71 9.76 -37.85
C GLY A 314 -30.38 8.39 -37.24
N ALA A 315 -29.11 8.00 -37.21
CA ALA A 315 -28.68 6.76 -36.55
C ALA A 315 -28.95 6.80 -35.04
N ASP A 316 -29.26 5.62 -34.48
CA ASP A 316 -29.39 5.39 -33.04
C ASP A 316 -28.00 5.34 -32.40
N SER A 317 -27.74 6.26 -31.46
CA SER A 317 -26.44 6.35 -30.79
C SER A 317 -26.09 5.10 -29.99
N LEU A 318 -27.07 4.34 -29.48
CA LEU A 318 -26.80 3.07 -28.80
C LEU A 318 -26.26 2.00 -29.76
N MET A 319 -26.66 2.04 -31.04
CA MET A 319 -26.06 1.17 -32.07
C MET A 319 -24.62 1.59 -32.40
N LEU A 320 -24.34 2.89 -32.42
CA LEU A 320 -22.98 3.40 -32.63
C LEU A 320 -22.06 3.04 -31.45
N LEU A 321 -22.58 3.11 -30.22
CA LEU A 321 -21.87 2.67 -29.01
C LEU A 321 -21.47 1.20 -29.09
N GLU A 322 -22.36 0.33 -29.59
CA GLU A 322 -22.06 -1.09 -29.79
C GLU A 322 -20.90 -1.31 -30.77
N GLN A 323 -20.79 -0.48 -31.82
CA GLN A 323 -19.65 -0.51 -32.74
C GLN A 323 -18.35 -0.03 -32.09
N VAL A 324 -18.39 1.03 -31.27
CA VAL A 324 -17.21 1.50 -30.51
C VAL A 324 -16.73 0.45 -29.52
N VAL A 325 -17.64 -0.22 -28.82
CA VAL A 325 -17.32 -1.35 -27.94
C VAL A 325 -16.70 -2.50 -28.72
N GLY A 326 -17.18 -2.76 -29.94
CA GLY A 326 -16.53 -3.68 -30.88
C GLY A 326 -15.06 -3.32 -31.14
N LEU A 327 -14.76 -2.05 -31.46
CA LEU A 327 -13.39 -1.57 -31.68
C LEU A 327 -12.50 -1.71 -30.43
N VAL A 328 -13.07 -1.49 -29.24
CA VAL A 328 -12.37 -1.69 -27.96
C VAL A 328 -11.97 -3.17 -27.82
N ARG A 329 -12.91 -4.09 -28.08
CA ARG A 329 -12.68 -5.55 -28.00
C ARG A 329 -11.71 -6.06 -29.06
N GLU A 330 -11.79 -5.56 -30.30
CA GLU A 330 -10.86 -5.90 -31.38
C GLU A 330 -9.41 -5.57 -31.04
N ARG A 331 -9.19 -4.62 -30.14
CA ARG A 331 -7.86 -4.22 -29.65
C ARG A 331 -7.40 -4.97 -28.42
N GLY A 332 -8.16 -5.98 -27.97
CA GLY A 332 -7.85 -6.78 -26.78
C GLY A 332 -8.17 -6.06 -25.46
N TRP A 333 -9.14 -5.14 -25.47
CA TRP A 333 -9.58 -4.43 -24.27
C TRP A 333 -11.03 -4.78 -23.95
N ILE A 334 -11.35 -4.75 -22.66
CA ILE A 334 -12.71 -4.84 -22.13
C ILE A 334 -13.05 -3.55 -21.40
N VAL A 335 -14.32 -3.17 -21.43
CA VAL A 335 -14.83 -2.07 -20.61
C VAL A 335 -15.02 -2.58 -19.19
N VAL A 336 -14.43 -1.91 -18.21
CA VAL A 336 -14.53 -2.27 -16.79
C VAL A 336 -15.69 -1.51 -16.16
N ASN A 337 -15.72 -0.19 -16.31
CA ASN A 337 -16.81 0.66 -15.84
C ASN A 337 -16.89 1.96 -16.65
N VAL A 338 -18.05 2.58 -16.60
CA VAL A 338 -18.31 3.92 -17.16
C VAL A 338 -19.00 4.77 -16.11
N ASP A 339 -18.65 6.05 -16.03
CA ASP A 339 -19.36 7.01 -15.21
C ASP A 339 -19.59 8.30 -16.00
N ALA A 340 -20.82 8.82 -15.99
CA ALA A 340 -21.20 9.99 -16.76
C ALA A 340 -22.05 10.98 -15.96
N VAL A 341 -21.95 12.26 -16.32
CA VAL A 341 -22.70 13.38 -15.76
C VAL A 341 -23.35 14.16 -16.89
N VAL A 342 -24.68 14.19 -16.91
CA VAL A 342 -25.47 15.03 -17.80
C VAL A 342 -25.76 16.36 -17.12
N ILE A 343 -25.53 17.46 -17.84
CA ILE A 343 -25.76 18.83 -17.37
C ILE A 343 -26.94 19.41 -18.16
N ALA A 344 -28.08 19.55 -17.49
CA ALA A 344 -29.32 20.05 -18.08
C ALA A 344 -30.17 20.76 -17.03
N GLU A 345 -30.73 21.93 -17.37
CA GLU A 345 -31.73 22.60 -16.51
C GLU A 345 -33.09 21.90 -16.56
N ARG A 346 -33.49 21.44 -17.76
CA ARG A 346 -34.75 20.72 -18.01
C ARG A 346 -34.58 19.67 -19.13
N PRO A 347 -35.37 18.58 -19.13
CA PRO A 347 -36.30 18.14 -18.08
C PRO A 347 -35.57 17.54 -16.87
N LYS A 348 -36.32 17.19 -15.81
CA LYS A 348 -35.75 16.45 -14.67
C LYS A 348 -35.33 15.05 -15.10
N LEU A 349 -34.04 14.74 -15.05
CA LEU A 349 -33.51 13.47 -15.51
C LEU A 349 -33.57 12.34 -14.48
N LYS A 350 -33.65 12.66 -13.17
CA LYS A 350 -33.63 11.68 -12.06
C LYS A 350 -34.56 10.46 -12.27
N PRO A 351 -35.82 10.60 -12.73
CA PRO A 351 -36.71 9.45 -12.95
C PRO A 351 -36.26 8.48 -14.05
N HIS A 352 -35.34 8.91 -14.92
CA HIS A 352 -34.93 8.19 -16.12
C HIS A 352 -33.52 7.60 -16.03
N ILE A 353 -32.76 7.93 -14.98
CA ILE A 353 -31.36 7.54 -14.79
C ILE A 353 -31.18 6.02 -14.84
N GLU A 354 -32.02 5.25 -14.15
CA GLU A 354 -31.90 3.77 -14.13
C GLU A 354 -32.11 3.15 -15.51
N ALA A 355 -33.03 3.70 -16.31
CA ALA A 355 -33.25 3.26 -17.68
C ALA A 355 -32.04 3.60 -18.58
N MET A 356 -31.47 4.80 -18.44
CA MET A 356 -30.25 5.19 -19.16
C MET A 356 -29.07 4.26 -18.83
N ARG A 357 -28.86 3.98 -17.54
CA ARG A 357 -27.81 3.07 -17.06
C ARG A 357 -27.98 1.67 -17.67
N SER A 358 -29.19 1.12 -17.60
CA SER A 358 -29.50 -0.21 -18.14
C SER A 358 -29.31 -0.30 -19.65
N ASN A 359 -29.73 0.72 -20.39
CA ASN A 359 -29.55 0.78 -21.85
C ASN A 359 -28.07 0.80 -22.24
N ILE A 360 -27.27 1.64 -21.59
CA ILE A 360 -25.83 1.76 -21.85
C ILE A 360 -25.11 0.47 -21.47
N ALA A 361 -25.39 -0.07 -20.28
CA ALA A 361 -24.79 -1.32 -19.78
C ALA A 361 -25.04 -2.50 -20.74
N ALA A 362 -26.27 -2.63 -21.25
CA ALA A 362 -26.64 -3.67 -22.20
C ALA A 362 -25.85 -3.59 -23.51
N ARG A 363 -25.55 -2.39 -24.01
CA ARG A 363 -24.76 -2.19 -25.25
C ARG A 363 -23.27 -2.37 -25.04
N ILE A 364 -22.76 -2.03 -23.86
CA ILE A 364 -21.36 -2.27 -23.50
C ILE A 364 -21.12 -3.76 -23.18
N GLY A 365 -22.14 -4.46 -22.69
CA GLY A 365 -22.04 -5.86 -22.24
C GLY A 365 -21.39 -5.98 -20.85
N ILE A 366 -21.71 -5.05 -19.94
CA ILE A 366 -21.31 -5.07 -18.53
C ILE A 366 -22.53 -4.98 -17.62
N ASP A 367 -22.35 -5.23 -16.33
CA ASP A 367 -23.42 -5.06 -15.34
C ASP A 367 -23.82 -3.57 -15.23
N ALA A 368 -25.10 -3.31 -14.96
CA ALA A 368 -25.61 -1.96 -14.80
C ALA A 368 -25.03 -1.25 -13.56
N ASP A 369 -24.57 -2.00 -12.56
CA ASP A 369 -23.84 -1.46 -11.41
C ASP A 369 -22.47 -0.83 -11.79
N ALA A 370 -21.88 -1.27 -12.90
CA ALA A 370 -20.66 -0.74 -13.49
C ALA A 370 -20.88 0.46 -14.43
N VAL A 371 -22.14 0.93 -14.58
CA VAL A 371 -22.48 2.14 -15.34
C VAL A 371 -23.09 3.18 -14.41
N GLY A 372 -22.36 4.26 -14.13
CA GLY A 372 -22.86 5.43 -13.42
C GLY A 372 -23.43 6.47 -14.39
N VAL A 373 -24.64 6.96 -14.12
CA VAL A 373 -25.20 8.14 -14.79
C VAL A 373 -25.73 9.09 -13.73
N LYS A 374 -25.26 10.32 -13.75
CA LYS A 374 -25.67 11.40 -12.84
C LYS A 374 -26.24 12.55 -13.66
N ALA A 375 -27.08 13.36 -13.02
CA ALA A 375 -27.61 14.57 -13.63
C ALA A 375 -27.46 15.75 -12.69
N THR A 376 -27.10 16.91 -13.23
CA THR A 376 -27.00 18.17 -12.51
C THR A 376 -27.51 19.34 -13.35
N THR A 377 -27.90 20.41 -12.69
CA THR A 377 -28.12 21.74 -13.28
C THR A 377 -26.79 22.48 -13.42
N ASN A 378 -26.77 23.53 -14.25
CA ASN A 378 -25.61 24.43 -14.36
C ASN A 378 -25.88 25.78 -13.66
N GLU A 379 -26.84 25.81 -12.73
CA GLU A 379 -27.22 26.98 -11.93
C GLU A 379 -27.52 28.23 -12.78
N LYS A 380 -28.17 28.06 -13.93
CA LYS A 380 -28.46 29.14 -14.90
C LYS A 380 -27.22 29.83 -15.48
N LEU A 381 -26.05 29.22 -15.39
CA LEU A 381 -24.80 29.67 -16.00
C LEU A 381 -24.50 28.89 -17.28
N GLY A 382 -23.76 29.51 -18.21
CA GLY A 382 -23.37 28.85 -19.47
C GLY A 382 -24.54 28.59 -20.44
N ALA A 383 -24.26 27.83 -21.50
CA ALA A 383 -25.26 27.48 -22.51
C ALA A 383 -26.32 26.53 -21.93
N GLU A 384 -25.91 25.61 -21.07
CA GLU A 384 -26.80 24.68 -20.38
C GLU A 384 -27.75 25.42 -19.44
N GLY A 385 -27.23 26.37 -18.66
CA GLY A 385 -28.03 27.18 -17.74
C GLY A 385 -29.00 28.15 -18.42
N ARG A 386 -28.67 28.60 -19.63
CA ARG A 386 -29.59 29.38 -20.49
C ARG A 386 -30.53 28.51 -21.32
N GLU A 387 -30.48 27.18 -21.14
CA GLU A 387 -31.28 26.21 -21.90
C GLU A 387 -31.06 26.28 -23.42
N GLU A 388 -29.86 26.68 -23.84
CA GLU A 388 -29.44 26.69 -25.24
C GLU A 388 -28.95 25.31 -25.69
N GLY A 389 -28.58 24.43 -24.76
CA GLY A 389 -28.08 23.09 -25.03
C GLY A 389 -28.06 22.19 -23.80
N ILE A 390 -27.76 20.92 -24.01
CA ILE A 390 -27.47 19.93 -22.97
C ILE A 390 -26.08 19.39 -23.25
N SER A 391 -25.27 19.25 -22.20
CA SER A 391 -23.94 18.65 -22.31
C SER A 391 -23.80 17.42 -21.41
N SER A 392 -22.82 16.58 -21.73
CA SER A 392 -22.46 15.41 -20.94
C SER A 392 -20.96 15.29 -20.83
N GLN A 393 -20.49 14.82 -19.68
CA GLN A 393 -19.11 14.40 -19.44
C GLN A 393 -19.13 12.93 -19.06
N ALA A 394 -18.16 12.16 -19.55
CA ALA A 394 -18.02 10.76 -19.19
C ALA A 394 -16.56 10.38 -18.94
N VAL A 395 -16.38 9.36 -18.12
CA VAL A 395 -15.11 8.68 -17.87
C VAL A 395 -15.33 7.20 -18.07
N ALA A 396 -14.40 6.53 -18.74
CA ALA A 396 -14.42 5.09 -18.92
C ALA A 396 -13.09 4.48 -18.47
N LEU A 397 -13.18 3.35 -17.77
CA LEU A 397 -12.04 2.50 -17.44
C LEU A 397 -12.08 1.27 -18.34
N LEU A 398 -10.96 0.99 -19.00
CA LEU A 398 -10.72 -0.22 -19.76
C LEU A 398 -9.69 -1.08 -19.05
N GLY A 399 -9.86 -2.40 -19.15
CA GLY A 399 -8.89 -3.40 -18.72
C GLY A 399 -8.45 -4.26 -19.89
N ARG A 400 -7.30 -4.93 -19.77
CA ARG A 400 -6.86 -5.92 -20.77
C ARG A 400 -7.79 -7.14 -20.73
N GLY A 401 -8.33 -7.50 -21.90
CA GLY A 401 -9.34 -8.56 -22.09
C GLY A 401 -8.78 -9.94 -22.36
#